data_AF-A0A519I8H2-F1
#
_entry.id   AF-A0A519I8H2-F1
#
_cell.length_a   1.000
_cell.length_b   1.000
_cell.length_c   1.000
_cell.angle_alpha   90.00
_cell.angle_beta   90.00
_cell.angle_gamma   90.00
#
_symmetry.space_group_name_H-M   'P 1'
#
loop_
_entity.id
_entity.type
_entity.pdbx_description
1 polymer ?
#
loop_
_entity_poly.entity_id
_entity_poly.type
_entity_poly.pdbx_seq_one_letter_code
_entity_poly.pdbx_strand_id
1 'polypeptide(L)'
;LQRVLARHVPGFPVSKSQVPARPGAGKPSLAGGSSGVVPAGAEGGAKPSLAAAPPVAPASPRLMGAIKHAQESLQRRPGASSGGTADTGHQSAPRQLEEIGSRNQAFKQVLKQAASSPAERATIEIVAMMFQSILTEERIPASVRVWFARLQMPVLRVAVSEPDFFAAADHPARRLIDRMGACVMGFNAAQQTGPGAERASSDALEREIKRVVQVVEAYPDTGRRVFSTVLTEFEKFLDHYFENENQASKRGVSLAQQVEQRETLAIQYTIELRKMLSEVPVQDGVRDFLFHVWADVLAVTAVRSGAQADVTKVMKRAAADLIWSASAKSSREDRADVIRRLPPLLKTLRDGMSHAGVSVDKQDEHVRQLNNALAAAFTAKTAAIPRERLDELMDQLETLEAMLPEDIEGDSHVDEMLVRDLSGHESDGMEVVAEGGSAPTPAMVAWARELQVGGWFMLDYRGRNEQVQLAWRGLRKQLALFVTPKGRGVLFSLNRMAAFLQAGLLLPAQDESLTVQATRKALAKLDADPDQLLK
;
A
#
# COMPACT_ATOMS: atom_id res chain seq x y z
N LEU A 1 17.11 9.06 -20.48
CA LEU A 1 17.32 7.94 -21.41
C LEU A 1 17.25 8.38 -22.87
N GLN A 2 16.07 8.69 -23.44
CA GLN A 2 15.92 9.04 -24.87
C GLN A 2 16.88 10.14 -25.36
N ARG A 3 17.14 11.19 -24.55
CA ARG A 3 18.10 12.26 -24.90
C ARG A 3 19.56 11.80 -25.00
N VAL A 4 19.98 10.83 -24.16
CA VAL A 4 21.34 10.27 -24.21
C VAL A 4 21.48 9.37 -25.45
N LEU A 5 20.44 8.61 -25.74
CA LEU A 5 20.40 7.75 -26.92
C LEU A 5 20.35 8.56 -28.22
N ALA A 6 19.56 9.63 -28.28
CA ALA A 6 19.50 10.51 -29.44
C ALA A 6 20.80 11.28 -29.71
N ARG A 7 21.69 11.42 -28.72
CA ARG A 7 23.04 11.98 -28.94
C ARG A 7 23.95 11.02 -29.70
N HIS A 8 23.81 9.73 -29.48
CA HIS A 8 24.71 8.69 -30.02
C HIS A 8 24.08 7.89 -31.17
N VAL A 9 22.76 7.93 -31.33
CA VAL A 9 22.00 7.12 -32.28
C VAL A 9 21.10 8.01 -33.15
N PRO A 10 21.45 8.20 -34.43
CA PRO A 10 20.63 8.95 -35.37
C PRO A 10 19.22 8.33 -35.51
N GLY A 11 18.19 9.18 -35.40
CA GLY A 11 16.79 8.76 -35.57
C GLY A 11 16.15 8.08 -34.35
N PHE A 12 16.81 8.05 -33.19
CA PHE A 12 16.19 7.50 -31.97
C PHE A 12 15.01 8.39 -31.51
N PRO A 13 13.81 7.82 -31.25
CA PRO A 13 12.64 8.61 -30.89
C PRO A 13 12.85 9.33 -29.55
N VAL A 14 12.61 10.65 -29.56
CA VAL A 14 12.59 11.49 -28.35
C VAL A 14 11.17 11.98 -28.13
N SER A 15 10.47 11.38 -27.18
CA SER A 15 9.17 11.85 -26.74
C SER A 15 9.34 13.07 -25.83
N LYS A 16 8.57 14.13 -26.09
CA LYS A 16 8.43 15.26 -25.16
C LYS A 16 7.52 14.79 -24.01
N SER A 17 8.11 14.23 -22.95
CA SER A 17 7.33 13.88 -21.76
C SER A 17 7.00 15.15 -20.98
N GLN A 18 5.71 15.48 -20.84
CA GLN A 18 5.21 16.34 -19.77
C GLN A 18 5.14 15.49 -18.50
N VAL A 19 6.15 15.58 -17.65
CA VAL A 19 6.12 14.96 -16.32
C VAL A 19 5.89 16.08 -15.29
N PRO A 20 4.89 15.98 -14.40
CA PRO A 20 4.84 16.82 -13.21
C PRO A 20 6.01 16.41 -12.29
N ALA A 21 6.81 17.39 -11.88
CA ALA A 21 8.00 17.15 -11.06
C ALA A 21 7.65 16.42 -9.76
N ARG A 22 8.21 15.21 -9.57
CA ARG A 22 8.38 14.63 -8.24
C ARG A 22 9.43 15.47 -7.51
N PRO A 23 9.21 15.91 -6.26
CA PRO A 23 10.22 16.66 -5.53
C PRO A 23 11.39 15.73 -5.22
N GLY A 24 12.52 16.00 -5.86
CA GLY A 24 13.79 15.33 -5.56
C GLY A 24 14.26 15.67 -4.16
N ALA A 25 14.89 14.69 -3.51
CA ALA A 25 15.61 14.86 -2.26
C ALA A 25 16.69 15.94 -2.42
N GLY A 26 16.44 17.12 -1.86
CA GLY A 26 17.38 18.21 -1.77
C GLY A 26 17.24 18.87 -0.40
N LYS A 27 18.31 18.84 0.38
CA LYS A 27 18.41 19.59 1.65
C LYS A 27 18.16 21.08 1.39
N PRO A 28 17.28 21.78 2.13
CA PRO A 28 17.12 23.22 1.95
C PRO A 28 18.17 23.98 2.75
N SER A 29 18.99 24.76 2.04
CA SER A 29 19.78 25.86 2.61
C SER A 29 18.91 27.11 2.64
N LEU A 30 18.91 27.80 3.78
CA LEU A 30 18.20 29.05 4.07
C LEU A 30 18.78 30.26 3.33
N ALA A 31 17.88 31.11 2.81
CA ALA A 31 17.95 32.55 2.51
C ALA A 31 17.06 32.81 1.28
N GLY A 32 16.09 33.73 1.20
CA GLY A 32 15.81 34.98 1.91
C GLY A 32 15.55 36.05 0.84
N GLY A 33 14.35 36.65 0.79
CA GLY A 33 14.16 38.02 0.29
C GLY A 33 13.49 38.26 -1.08
N SER A 34 12.25 38.76 -0.98
CA SER A 34 11.62 39.90 -1.70
C SER A 34 11.20 39.85 -3.19
N SER A 35 9.89 40.15 -3.34
CA SER A 35 9.10 40.72 -4.43
C SER A 35 9.77 41.65 -5.44
N GLY A 36 9.26 41.63 -6.69
CA GLY A 36 9.55 42.67 -7.68
C GLY A 36 8.85 42.50 -9.05
N VAL A 37 7.75 43.22 -9.19
CA VAL A 37 6.94 43.65 -10.36
C VAL A 37 7.65 43.75 -11.73
N VAL A 38 6.89 43.39 -12.79
CA VAL A 38 7.16 43.54 -14.24
C VAL A 38 7.16 45.02 -14.68
N PRO A 39 7.82 45.40 -15.79
CA PRO A 39 7.02 45.59 -17.01
C PRO A 39 7.70 45.20 -18.33
N ALA A 40 6.85 45.18 -19.37
CA ALA A 40 7.10 44.78 -20.74
C ALA A 40 8.07 45.70 -21.52
N GLY A 41 8.83 45.09 -22.42
CA GLY A 41 9.56 45.74 -23.50
C GLY A 41 9.58 44.81 -24.72
N ALA A 42 8.96 45.26 -25.80
CA ALA A 42 8.92 44.58 -27.08
C ALA A 42 10.18 44.94 -27.89
N GLU A 43 10.90 43.94 -28.39
CA GLU A 43 11.78 44.10 -29.54
C GLU A 43 11.98 42.76 -30.26
N GLY A 44 11.91 42.82 -31.59
CA GLY A 44 11.83 41.68 -32.49
C GLY A 44 13.14 40.91 -32.60
N GLY A 45 13.04 39.59 -32.45
CA GLY A 45 14.06 38.63 -32.82
C GLY A 45 13.37 37.40 -33.40
N ALA A 46 13.65 37.11 -34.67
CA ALA A 46 13.08 36.01 -35.42
C ALA A 46 13.20 34.68 -34.66
N LYS A 47 12.06 34.09 -34.30
CA LYS A 47 12.00 32.71 -33.81
C LYS A 47 12.24 31.79 -35.00
N PRO A 48 13.26 30.91 -35.01
CA PRO A 48 13.30 29.84 -35.97
C PRO A 48 12.09 28.94 -35.71
N SER A 49 11.23 28.80 -36.72
CA SER A 49 10.16 27.81 -36.74
C SER A 49 10.78 26.43 -36.47
N LEU A 50 10.50 25.86 -35.30
CA LEU A 50 10.94 24.52 -34.96
C LEU A 50 10.19 23.52 -35.83
N ALA A 51 10.90 22.98 -36.81
CA ALA A 51 10.49 21.87 -37.64
C ALA A 51 9.85 20.76 -36.80
N ALA A 52 8.71 20.26 -37.29
CA ALA A 52 8.02 19.10 -36.75
C ALA A 52 9.00 17.93 -36.60
N ALA A 53 9.00 17.28 -35.43
CA ALA A 53 9.71 16.02 -35.24
C ALA A 53 9.16 15.01 -36.26
N PRO A 54 10.03 14.22 -36.94
CA PRO A 54 9.57 13.24 -37.90
C PRO A 54 8.66 12.20 -37.21
N PRO A 55 7.62 11.71 -37.90
CA PRO A 55 6.78 10.65 -37.37
C PRO A 55 7.63 9.41 -37.09
N VAL A 56 7.42 8.81 -35.91
CA VAL A 56 8.14 7.61 -35.49
C VAL A 56 7.75 6.45 -36.40
N ALA A 57 8.72 5.88 -37.13
CA ALA A 57 8.48 4.74 -37.98
C ALA A 57 8.20 3.49 -37.12
N PRO A 58 7.19 2.67 -37.45
CA PRO A 58 6.95 1.39 -36.78
C PRO A 58 8.15 0.45 -36.97
N ALA A 59 8.33 -0.51 -36.04
CA ALA A 59 9.39 -1.51 -36.13
C ALA A 59 9.38 -2.23 -37.49
N SER A 60 10.56 -2.50 -38.03
CA SER A 60 10.73 -3.13 -39.34
C SER A 60 10.12 -4.54 -39.36
N PRO A 61 9.40 -4.93 -40.42
CA PRO A 61 8.79 -6.26 -40.53
C PRO A 61 9.80 -7.41 -40.39
N ARG A 62 11.03 -7.20 -40.87
CA ARG A 62 12.14 -8.17 -40.76
C ARG A 62 12.52 -8.41 -39.29
N LEU A 63 12.66 -7.34 -38.50
CA LEU A 63 12.96 -7.45 -37.07
C LEU A 63 11.81 -8.11 -36.31
N MET A 64 10.57 -7.71 -36.59
CA MET A 64 9.39 -8.31 -35.94
C MET A 64 9.25 -9.81 -36.25
N GLY A 65 9.54 -10.22 -37.49
CA GLY A 65 9.61 -11.63 -37.86
C GLY A 65 10.71 -12.40 -37.12
N ALA A 66 11.90 -11.80 -36.98
CA ALA A 66 13.01 -12.41 -36.23
C ALA A 66 12.69 -12.52 -34.72
N ILE A 67 12.04 -11.52 -34.13
CA ILE A 67 11.56 -11.54 -32.74
C ILE A 67 10.54 -12.67 -32.55
N LYS A 68 9.56 -12.79 -33.46
CA LYS A 68 8.56 -13.85 -33.43
C LYS A 68 9.21 -15.24 -33.51
N HIS A 69 10.13 -15.45 -34.44
CA HIS A 69 10.86 -16.72 -34.56
C HIS A 69 11.67 -17.05 -33.30
N ALA A 70 12.37 -16.05 -32.73
CA ALA A 70 13.10 -16.22 -31.47
C ALA A 70 12.16 -16.60 -30.32
N GLN A 71 11.01 -15.94 -30.18
CA GLN A 71 9.99 -16.26 -29.18
C GLN A 71 9.42 -17.68 -29.35
N GLU A 72 9.03 -18.06 -30.57
CA GLU A 72 8.51 -19.40 -30.86
C GLU A 72 9.56 -20.48 -30.56
N SER A 73 10.83 -20.22 -30.90
CA SER A 73 11.90 -21.14 -30.56
C SER A 73 12.05 -21.29 -29.04
N LEU A 74 11.94 -20.20 -28.27
CA LEU A 74 12.07 -20.22 -26.79
C LEU A 74 10.94 -21.00 -26.15
N GLN A 75 9.74 -20.93 -26.72
CA GLN A 75 8.58 -21.72 -26.29
C GLN A 75 8.72 -23.20 -26.66
N ARG A 76 9.33 -23.51 -27.81
CA ARG A 76 9.67 -24.88 -28.21
C ARG A 76 10.87 -25.37 -27.40
N ARG A 77 10.58 -25.89 -26.20
CA ARG A 77 11.54 -26.58 -25.34
C ARG A 77 12.20 -27.72 -26.13
N PRO A 78 13.54 -27.80 -26.24
CA PRO A 78 14.19 -28.99 -26.78
C PRO A 78 14.10 -30.07 -25.69
N GLY A 79 13.13 -30.99 -25.81
CA GLY A 79 12.92 -32.04 -24.81
C GLY A 79 11.66 -32.91 -24.95
N ALA A 80 10.82 -32.70 -25.98
CA ALA A 80 9.66 -33.57 -26.24
C ALA A 80 9.91 -34.62 -27.35
N SER A 81 11.15 -34.80 -27.79
CA SER A 81 11.50 -35.75 -28.86
C SER A 81 12.79 -36.52 -28.53
N SER A 82 12.68 -37.49 -27.63
CA SER A 82 13.58 -38.66 -27.54
C SER A 82 13.07 -39.56 -26.41
N GLY A 83 12.55 -40.74 -26.75
CA GLY A 83 12.24 -41.79 -25.78
C GLY A 83 13.50 -42.21 -25.03
N GLY A 84 13.55 -41.95 -23.74
CA GLY A 84 14.64 -42.34 -22.85
C GLY A 84 14.17 -42.20 -21.41
N THR A 85 14.21 -43.30 -20.68
CA THR A 85 13.73 -43.48 -19.31
C THR A 85 14.23 -42.42 -18.32
N ALA A 86 13.29 -41.84 -17.59
CA ALA A 86 13.38 -41.22 -16.26
C ALA A 86 14.78 -40.85 -15.72
N ASP A 87 15.13 -39.57 -15.86
CA ASP A 87 15.78 -38.80 -14.79
C ASP A 87 15.29 -37.35 -14.87
N THR A 88 14.13 -37.06 -14.29
CA THR A 88 13.65 -35.68 -14.09
C THR A 88 14.42 -35.04 -12.94
N GLY A 89 15.73 -34.93 -13.09
CA GLY A 89 16.56 -34.10 -12.24
C GLY A 89 16.10 -32.65 -12.40
N HIS A 90 15.69 -32.03 -11.31
CA HIS A 90 15.45 -30.59 -11.27
C HIS A 90 16.76 -29.90 -11.69
N GLN A 91 16.84 -29.42 -12.93
CA GLN A 91 18.00 -28.64 -13.37
C GLN A 91 18.15 -27.46 -12.41
N SER A 92 19.30 -27.36 -11.76
CA SER A 92 19.57 -26.29 -10.79
C SER A 92 19.38 -24.91 -11.44
N ALA A 93 18.74 -23.96 -10.74
CA ALA A 93 18.47 -22.61 -11.26
C ALA A 93 19.70 -21.91 -11.91
N PRO A 94 20.94 -22.05 -11.41
CA PRO A 94 22.13 -21.50 -12.06
C PRO A 94 22.36 -22.01 -13.50
N ARG A 95 22.22 -23.33 -13.73
CA ARG A 95 22.36 -23.92 -15.07
C ARG A 95 21.28 -23.40 -16.04
N GLN A 96 20.04 -23.31 -15.57
CA GLN A 96 18.95 -22.76 -16.38
C GLN A 96 19.21 -21.29 -16.77
N LEU A 97 19.77 -20.50 -15.85
CA LEU A 97 20.16 -19.11 -16.12
C LEU A 97 21.27 -19.02 -17.17
N GLU A 98 22.29 -19.88 -17.10
CA GLU A 98 23.36 -19.94 -18.09
C GLU A 98 22.85 -20.33 -19.49
N GLU A 99 21.96 -21.33 -19.56
CA GLU A 99 21.32 -21.76 -20.81
C GLU A 99 20.44 -20.65 -21.42
N ILE A 100 19.59 -20.00 -20.62
CA ILE A 100 18.75 -18.89 -21.11
C ILE A 100 19.62 -17.70 -21.49
N GLY A 101 20.65 -17.38 -20.71
CA GLY A 101 21.58 -16.28 -20.96
C GLY A 101 22.34 -16.44 -22.27
N SER A 102 22.97 -17.60 -22.48
CA SER A 102 23.69 -17.92 -23.72
C SER A 102 22.77 -17.88 -24.93
N ARG A 103 21.54 -18.39 -24.80
CA ARG A 103 20.52 -18.36 -25.83
C ARG A 103 20.04 -16.95 -26.16
N ASN A 104 19.77 -16.13 -25.15
CA ASN A 104 19.40 -14.72 -25.34
C ASN A 104 20.54 -13.93 -26.01
N GLN A 105 21.80 -14.25 -25.69
CA GLN A 105 22.97 -13.65 -26.33
C GLN A 105 23.11 -14.06 -27.81
N ALA A 106 22.82 -15.32 -28.16
CA ALA A 106 22.76 -15.76 -29.55
C ALA A 106 21.65 -15.03 -30.32
N PHE A 107 20.44 -14.92 -29.75
CA PHE A 107 19.35 -14.17 -30.40
C PHE A 107 19.67 -12.69 -30.57
N LYS A 108 20.33 -12.07 -29.60
CA LYS A 108 20.76 -10.67 -29.70
C LYS A 108 21.53 -10.40 -31.00
N GLN A 109 22.46 -11.27 -31.39
CA GLN A 109 23.23 -11.12 -32.63
C GLN A 109 22.33 -11.23 -33.87
N VAL A 110 21.46 -12.23 -33.93
CA VAL A 110 20.50 -12.43 -35.03
C VAL A 110 19.56 -11.23 -35.16
N LEU A 111 19.05 -10.71 -34.04
CA LEU A 111 18.14 -9.56 -34.01
C LEU A 111 18.82 -8.28 -34.47
N LYS A 112 20.09 -8.04 -34.09
CA LYS A 112 20.86 -6.89 -34.58
C LYS A 112 21.09 -6.93 -36.09
N GLN A 113 21.28 -8.12 -36.67
CA GLN A 113 21.38 -8.31 -38.12
C GLN A 113 20.04 -8.13 -38.84
N ALA A 114 18.93 -8.47 -38.17
CA ALA A 114 17.58 -8.27 -38.69
C ALA A 114 17.09 -6.81 -38.58
N ALA A 115 17.66 -6.02 -37.67
CA ALA A 115 17.34 -4.62 -37.47
C ALA A 115 17.75 -3.76 -38.68
N SER A 116 16.80 -2.96 -39.15
CA SER A 116 16.91 -2.11 -40.34
C SER A 116 17.34 -0.68 -40.01
N SER A 117 17.27 -0.28 -38.73
CA SER A 117 17.69 1.05 -38.28
C SER A 117 18.68 1.01 -37.10
N PRO A 118 19.52 2.04 -36.94
CA PRO A 118 20.35 2.22 -35.74
C PRO A 118 19.52 2.29 -34.45
N ALA A 119 18.33 2.88 -34.50
CA ALA A 119 17.42 2.97 -33.36
C ALA A 119 16.96 1.58 -32.87
N GLU A 120 16.64 0.66 -33.79
CA GLU A 120 16.29 -0.72 -33.46
C GLU A 120 17.46 -1.48 -32.84
N ARG A 121 18.67 -1.34 -33.39
CA ARG A 121 19.89 -1.97 -32.83
C ARG A 121 20.19 -1.47 -31.43
N ALA A 122 20.04 -0.16 -31.21
CA ALA A 122 20.18 0.46 -29.90
C ALA A 122 19.15 -0.10 -28.91
N THR A 123 17.87 -0.19 -29.29
CA THR A 123 16.82 -0.78 -28.43
C THR A 123 17.15 -2.21 -28.03
N ILE A 124 17.61 -3.05 -28.96
CA ILE A 124 18.04 -4.43 -28.69
C ILE A 124 19.19 -4.45 -27.67
N GLU A 125 20.20 -3.59 -27.85
CA GLU A 125 21.35 -3.52 -26.96
C GLU A 125 20.95 -3.07 -25.54
N ILE A 126 20.16 -2.01 -25.42
CA ILE A 126 19.73 -1.45 -24.14
C ILE A 126 18.90 -2.45 -23.35
N VAL A 127 17.94 -3.13 -24.00
CA VAL A 127 17.12 -4.16 -23.35
C VAL A 127 18.00 -5.32 -22.88
N ALA A 128 18.96 -5.76 -23.70
CA ALA A 128 19.88 -6.82 -23.31
C ALA A 128 20.72 -6.43 -22.09
N MET A 129 21.30 -5.21 -22.06
CA MET A 129 22.07 -4.75 -20.90
C MET A 129 21.22 -4.51 -19.65
N MET A 130 19.98 -4.05 -19.82
CA MET A 130 19.02 -3.90 -18.74
C MET A 130 18.75 -5.26 -18.09
N PHE A 131 18.41 -6.30 -18.87
CA PHE A 131 18.20 -7.64 -18.33
C PHE A 131 19.48 -8.25 -17.75
N GLN A 132 20.65 -8.02 -18.34
CA GLN A 132 21.92 -8.45 -17.75
C GLN A 132 22.12 -7.84 -16.34
N SER A 133 21.79 -6.55 -16.16
CA SER A 133 21.85 -5.90 -14.85
C SER A 133 20.82 -6.44 -13.87
N ILE A 134 19.65 -6.86 -14.34
CA ILE A 134 18.60 -7.45 -13.50
C ILE A 134 19.00 -8.86 -13.05
N LEU A 135 19.54 -9.67 -13.95
CA LEU A 135 19.92 -11.06 -13.68
C LEU A 135 21.17 -11.18 -12.80
N THR A 136 21.94 -10.09 -12.66
CA THR A 136 23.09 -10.00 -11.75
C THR A 136 22.74 -9.41 -10.38
N GLU A 137 21.47 -9.07 -10.13
CA GLU A 137 21.00 -8.62 -8.82
C GLU A 137 20.94 -9.80 -7.84
N GLU A 138 21.87 -9.84 -6.88
CA GLU A 138 22.01 -10.94 -5.92
C GLU A 138 20.86 -10.99 -4.90
N ARG A 139 20.19 -9.85 -4.66
CA ARG A 139 18.99 -9.80 -3.81
C ARG A 139 17.80 -10.56 -4.40
N ILE A 140 17.82 -10.89 -5.69
CA ILE A 140 16.76 -11.68 -6.33
C ILE A 140 17.14 -13.18 -6.27
N PRO A 141 16.29 -14.04 -5.69
CA PRO A 141 16.51 -15.49 -5.66
C PRO A 141 16.79 -16.06 -7.06
N ALA A 142 17.71 -17.03 -7.16
CA ALA A 142 18.13 -17.60 -8.45
C ALA A 142 16.96 -18.24 -9.22
N SER A 143 16.03 -18.90 -8.51
CA SER A 143 14.82 -19.49 -9.10
C SER A 143 13.91 -18.44 -9.72
N VAL A 144 13.76 -17.28 -9.07
CA VAL A 144 13.00 -16.14 -9.59
C VAL A 144 13.71 -15.49 -10.78
N ARG A 145 15.04 -15.36 -10.75
CA ARG A 145 15.82 -14.80 -11.87
C ARG A 145 15.60 -15.57 -13.17
N VAL A 146 15.36 -16.88 -13.14
CA VAL A 146 15.02 -17.68 -14.34
C VAL A 146 13.78 -17.09 -15.05
N TRP A 147 12.75 -16.71 -14.29
CA TRP A 147 11.52 -16.13 -14.83
C TRP A 147 11.75 -14.72 -15.40
N PHE A 148 12.60 -13.92 -14.76
CA PHE A 148 13.01 -12.62 -15.31
C PHE A 148 13.77 -12.78 -16.62
N ALA A 149 14.65 -13.77 -16.74
CA ALA A 149 15.42 -14.00 -17.97
C ALA A 149 14.51 -14.31 -19.17
N ARG A 150 13.37 -14.97 -18.92
CA ARG A 150 12.35 -15.29 -19.93
C ARG A 150 11.56 -14.07 -20.40
N LEU A 151 11.43 -13.03 -19.58
CA LEU A 151 10.76 -11.78 -19.96
C LEU A 151 11.55 -10.94 -20.96
N GLN A 152 12.83 -11.22 -21.19
CA GLN A 152 13.67 -10.42 -22.08
C GLN A 152 13.07 -10.27 -23.48
N MET A 153 12.60 -11.35 -24.10
CA MET A 153 12.05 -11.32 -25.45
C MET A 153 10.66 -10.65 -25.54
N PRO A 154 9.68 -10.98 -24.67
CA PRO A 154 8.42 -10.24 -24.60
C PRO A 154 8.62 -8.73 -24.39
N VAL A 155 9.56 -8.34 -23.53
CA VAL A 155 9.85 -6.93 -23.25
C VAL A 155 10.55 -6.27 -24.43
N LEU A 156 11.49 -6.95 -25.09
CA LEU A 156 12.13 -6.45 -26.30
C LEU A 156 11.11 -6.17 -27.41
N ARG A 157 10.16 -7.10 -27.62
CA ARG A 157 9.08 -6.95 -28.61
C ARG A 157 8.27 -5.68 -28.36
N VAL A 158 7.92 -5.40 -27.10
CA VAL A 158 7.21 -4.18 -26.73
C VAL A 158 8.10 -2.96 -26.89
N ALA A 159 9.36 -3.00 -26.45
CA ALA A 159 10.27 -1.87 -26.53
C ALA A 159 10.59 -1.42 -27.96
N VAL A 160 10.62 -2.34 -28.94
CA VAL A 160 10.77 -1.96 -30.36
C VAL A 160 9.49 -1.42 -30.98
N SER A 161 8.33 -1.80 -30.45
CA SER A 161 7.01 -1.40 -30.97
C SER A 161 6.48 -0.12 -30.32
N GLU A 162 6.92 0.20 -29.10
CA GLU A 162 6.40 1.27 -28.26
C GLU A 162 7.51 2.30 -27.93
N PRO A 163 7.51 3.48 -28.58
CA PRO A 163 8.57 4.47 -28.41
C PRO A 163 8.68 5.05 -27.00
N ASP A 164 7.60 5.02 -26.23
CA ASP A 164 7.52 5.55 -24.88
C ASP A 164 8.00 4.56 -23.81
N PHE A 165 8.29 3.28 -24.13
CA PHE A 165 8.81 2.29 -23.18
C PHE A 165 9.97 2.82 -22.32
N PHE A 166 10.87 3.57 -22.97
CA PHE A 166 12.05 4.17 -22.37
C PHE A 166 11.82 5.57 -21.76
N ALA A 167 10.74 6.25 -22.15
CA ALA A 167 10.37 7.58 -21.66
C ALA A 167 9.47 7.53 -20.42
N ALA A 168 8.48 6.65 -20.45
CA ALA A 168 7.45 6.47 -19.46
C ALA A 168 7.96 5.51 -18.37
N ALA A 169 8.29 6.04 -17.19
CA ALA A 169 8.67 5.22 -16.05
C ALA A 169 7.49 4.32 -15.57
N ASP A 170 6.27 4.73 -15.88
CA ASP A 170 5.01 4.06 -15.57
C ASP A 170 4.57 3.05 -16.65
N HIS A 171 5.41 2.78 -17.66
CA HIS A 171 5.10 1.78 -18.68
C HIS A 171 4.77 0.41 -18.04
N PRO A 172 3.64 -0.26 -18.39
CA PRO A 172 3.17 -1.46 -17.70
C PRO A 172 4.19 -2.60 -17.60
N ALA A 173 4.95 -2.86 -18.66
CA ALA A 173 6.02 -3.87 -18.63
C ALA A 173 7.13 -3.55 -17.61
N ARG A 174 7.50 -2.27 -17.46
CA ARG A 174 8.51 -1.84 -16.47
C ARG A 174 7.95 -1.91 -15.06
N ARG A 175 6.72 -1.42 -14.87
CA ARG A 175 5.99 -1.53 -13.60
C ARG A 175 5.87 -2.98 -13.14
N LEU A 176 5.56 -3.91 -14.04
CA LEU A 176 5.47 -5.34 -13.72
C LEU A 176 6.81 -5.89 -13.20
N ILE A 177 7.91 -5.64 -13.93
CA ILE A 177 9.26 -6.07 -13.52
C ILE A 177 9.65 -5.46 -12.18
N ASP A 178 9.43 -4.16 -12.02
CA ASP A 178 9.73 -3.42 -10.80
C ASP A 178 8.90 -3.95 -9.63
N ARG A 179 7.64 -4.30 -9.87
CA ARG A 179 6.72 -4.82 -8.87
C ARG A 179 7.11 -6.22 -8.40
N MET A 180 7.34 -7.14 -9.34
CA MET A 180 7.82 -8.49 -9.01
C MET A 180 9.17 -8.42 -8.28
N GLY A 181 10.08 -7.57 -8.76
CA GLY A 181 11.39 -7.35 -8.16
C GLY A 181 11.29 -6.83 -6.73
N ALA A 182 10.50 -5.78 -6.51
CA ALA A 182 10.31 -5.17 -5.19
C ALA A 182 9.72 -6.15 -4.16
N CYS A 183 8.92 -7.13 -4.60
CA CYS A 183 8.39 -8.16 -3.71
C CYS A 183 9.42 -9.21 -3.31
N VAL A 184 10.37 -9.52 -4.20
CA VAL A 184 11.32 -10.63 -3.96
C VAL A 184 12.67 -10.19 -3.37
N MET A 185 13.01 -8.91 -3.42
CA MET A 185 14.34 -8.41 -3.01
C MET A 185 14.59 -8.37 -1.49
N GLY A 186 13.54 -8.42 -0.65
CA GLY A 186 13.72 -8.53 0.80
C GLY A 186 13.81 -9.96 1.32
N PHE A 187 13.71 -10.97 0.45
CA PHE A 187 13.98 -12.35 0.83
C PHE A 187 15.49 -12.57 0.89
N ASN A 188 16.07 -12.46 2.09
CA ASN A 188 17.44 -12.90 2.30
C ASN A 188 17.51 -14.44 2.24
N ALA A 189 18.02 -14.96 1.12
CA ALA A 189 18.28 -16.39 0.94
C ALA A 189 19.17 -16.99 2.04
N ALA A 190 20.00 -16.17 2.71
CA ALA A 190 20.87 -16.59 3.81
C ALA A 190 20.11 -17.04 5.08
N GLN A 191 18.83 -16.66 5.26
CA GLN A 191 18.01 -17.11 6.40
C GLN A 191 17.24 -18.42 6.11
N GLN A 192 17.35 -18.97 4.89
CA GLN A 192 16.62 -20.18 4.45
C GLN A 192 17.18 -21.52 4.95
N THR A 193 18.06 -21.53 5.96
CA THR A 193 18.58 -22.77 6.55
C THR A 193 17.64 -23.38 7.61
N GLY A 194 16.54 -22.71 7.95
CA GLY A 194 15.48 -23.28 8.80
C GLY A 194 14.42 -24.06 8.01
N PRO A 195 13.95 -25.24 8.47
CA PRO A 195 12.72 -25.86 7.96
C PRO A 195 11.48 -25.08 8.47
N GLY A 196 10.54 -24.69 7.59
CA GLY A 196 9.29 -24.04 8.05
C GLY A 196 8.54 -23.16 7.03
N ALA A 197 7.57 -22.40 7.55
CA ALA A 197 6.58 -21.58 6.83
C ALA A 197 7.16 -20.49 5.90
N GLU A 198 8.39 -20.03 6.15
CA GLU A 198 9.08 -19.05 5.30
C GLU A 198 9.38 -19.60 3.89
N ARG A 199 9.65 -20.91 3.75
CA ARG A 199 9.81 -21.56 2.44
C ARG A 199 8.49 -21.61 1.67
N ALA A 200 7.40 -21.98 2.33
CA ALA A 200 6.08 -22.07 1.72
C ALA A 200 5.56 -20.70 1.24
N SER A 201 5.90 -19.62 1.95
CA SER A 201 5.61 -18.24 1.56
C SER A 201 6.33 -17.85 0.26
N SER A 202 7.64 -18.12 0.18
CA SER A 202 8.45 -17.91 -1.02
C SER A 202 7.93 -18.69 -2.22
N ASP A 203 7.47 -19.93 -2.00
CA ASP A 203 6.96 -20.79 -3.07
C ASP A 203 5.67 -20.27 -3.70
N ALA A 204 4.78 -19.64 -2.93
CA ALA A 204 3.54 -19.07 -3.46
C ALA A 204 3.80 -17.88 -4.38
N LEU A 205 4.67 -16.96 -3.95
CA LEU A 205 5.04 -15.81 -4.76
C LEU A 205 5.83 -16.23 -6.01
N GLU A 206 6.73 -17.20 -5.91
CA GLU A 206 7.45 -17.72 -7.07
C GLU A 206 6.49 -18.38 -8.08
N ARG A 207 5.52 -19.17 -7.61
CA ARG A 207 4.49 -19.77 -8.47
C ARG A 207 3.67 -18.71 -9.20
N GLU A 208 3.34 -17.62 -8.54
CA GLU A 208 2.59 -16.54 -9.17
C GLU A 208 3.44 -15.77 -10.19
N ILE A 209 4.71 -15.46 -9.87
CA ILE A 209 5.64 -14.85 -10.83
C ILE A 209 5.77 -15.74 -12.08
N LYS A 210 5.91 -17.05 -11.88
CA LYS A 210 5.90 -18.03 -12.98
C LYS A 210 4.62 -17.93 -13.81
N ARG A 211 3.42 -17.93 -13.19
CA ARG A 211 2.14 -17.81 -13.88
C ARG A 211 2.08 -16.53 -14.73
N VAL A 212 2.42 -15.39 -14.14
CA VAL A 212 2.45 -14.08 -14.80
C VAL A 212 3.36 -14.10 -16.03
N VAL A 213 4.58 -14.62 -15.90
CA VAL A 213 5.52 -14.71 -17.03
C VAL A 213 4.98 -15.64 -18.12
N GLN A 214 4.39 -16.78 -17.76
CA GLN A 214 3.81 -17.70 -18.72
C GLN A 214 2.62 -17.09 -19.48
N VAL A 215 1.79 -16.27 -18.83
CA VAL A 215 0.70 -15.53 -19.50
C VAL A 215 1.28 -14.53 -20.51
N VAL A 216 2.29 -13.77 -20.10
CA VAL A 216 2.96 -12.82 -21.02
C VAL A 216 3.55 -13.53 -22.23
N GLU A 217 4.14 -14.72 -22.05
CA GLU A 217 4.67 -15.52 -23.15
C GLU A 217 3.56 -16.11 -24.05
N ALA A 218 2.43 -16.51 -23.49
CA ALA A 218 1.32 -17.10 -24.23
C ALA A 218 0.58 -16.10 -25.13
N TYR A 219 0.62 -14.80 -24.79
CA TYR A 219 -0.06 -13.73 -25.52
C TYR A 219 0.90 -12.65 -26.07
N PRO A 220 1.86 -13.01 -26.95
CA PRO A 220 2.91 -12.10 -27.42
C PRO A 220 2.40 -10.97 -28.32
N ASP A 221 1.24 -11.14 -28.96
CA ASP A 221 0.65 -10.17 -29.89
C ASP A 221 -0.20 -9.09 -29.18
N THR A 222 -0.46 -9.25 -27.87
CA THR A 222 -1.32 -8.33 -27.10
C THR A 222 -0.57 -7.06 -26.62
N GLY A 223 0.76 -7.02 -26.72
CA GLY A 223 1.58 -5.84 -26.46
C GLY A 223 1.39 -5.28 -25.04
N ARG A 224 1.28 -3.94 -24.90
CA ARG A 224 1.01 -3.27 -23.60
C ARG A 224 -0.12 -3.87 -22.77
N ARG A 225 -1.20 -4.32 -23.42
CA ARG A 225 -2.43 -4.74 -22.70
C ARG A 225 -2.19 -5.97 -21.83
N VAL A 226 -1.43 -6.97 -22.30
CA VAL A 226 -1.17 -8.17 -21.49
C VAL A 226 -0.38 -7.81 -20.23
N PHE A 227 0.63 -6.94 -20.35
CA PHE A 227 1.39 -6.46 -19.19
C PHE A 227 0.53 -5.68 -18.19
N SER A 228 -0.39 -4.84 -18.67
CA SER A 228 -1.32 -4.12 -17.79
C SER A 228 -2.27 -5.06 -17.05
N THR A 229 -2.80 -6.05 -17.75
CA THR A 229 -3.72 -7.05 -17.17
C THR A 229 -3.00 -7.87 -16.09
N VAL A 230 -1.86 -8.47 -16.42
CA VAL A 230 -1.14 -9.32 -15.45
C VAL A 230 -0.55 -8.51 -14.30
N LEU A 231 -0.19 -7.23 -14.49
CA LEU A 231 0.19 -6.35 -13.38
C LEU A 231 -0.97 -6.16 -12.40
N THR A 232 -2.17 -5.88 -12.92
CA THR A 232 -3.37 -5.71 -12.09
C THR A 232 -3.73 -7.00 -11.37
N GLU A 233 -3.66 -8.15 -12.06
CA GLU A 233 -3.87 -9.46 -11.45
C GLU A 233 -2.83 -9.76 -10.37
N PHE A 234 -1.56 -9.44 -10.62
CA PHE A 234 -0.48 -9.64 -9.67
C PHE A 234 -0.64 -8.75 -8.42
N GLU A 235 -1.03 -7.49 -8.60
CA GLU A 235 -1.33 -6.58 -7.48
C GLU A 235 -2.49 -7.12 -6.64
N LYS A 236 -3.57 -7.62 -7.27
CA LYS A 236 -4.69 -8.27 -6.56
C LYS A 236 -4.27 -9.56 -5.85
N PHE A 237 -3.43 -10.37 -6.49
CA PHE A 237 -2.86 -11.57 -5.86
C PHE A 237 -2.10 -11.19 -4.59
N LEU A 238 -1.26 -10.16 -4.63
CA LEU A 238 -0.49 -9.72 -3.47
C LEU A 238 -1.41 -9.28 -2.32
N ASP A 239 -2.43 -8.48 -2.61
CA ASP A 239 -3.40 -8.06 -1.59
C ASP A 239 -4.06 -9.29 -0.94
N HIS A 240 -4.57 -10.23 -1.75
CA HIS A 240 -5.18 -11.46 -1.25
C HIS A 240 -4.20 -12.34 -0.46
N TYR A 241 -2.97 -12.50 -0.95
CA TYR A 241 -1.94 -13.34 -0.39
C TYR A 241 -1.52 -12.87 1.01
N PHE A 242 -1.25 -11.58 1.19
CA PHE A 242 -0.84 -11.06 2.48
C PHE A 242 -2.00 -11.00 3.48
N GLU A 243 -3.22 -10.82 3.00
CA GLU A 243 -4.41 -10.81 3.85
C GLU A 243 -4.79 -12.21 4.33
N ASN A 244 -4.72 -13.24 3.48
CA ASN A 244 -5.33 -14.54 3.74
C ASN A 244 -4.35 -15.71 3.88
N GLU A 245 -3.25 -15.72 3.13
CA GLU A 245 -2.37 -16.89 3.00
C GLU A 245 -1.08 -16.78 3.82
N ASN A 246 -0.46 -15.59 3.86
CA ASN A 246 0.83 -15.40 4.49
C ASN A 246 0.73 -15.42 6.02
N GLN A 247 1.24 -16.48 6.63
CA GLN A 247 1.15 -16.71 8.09
C GLN A 247 1.82 -15.60 8.91
N ALA A 248 2.91 -15.01 8.40
CA ALA A 248 3.61 -13.92 9.09
C ALA A 248 2.73 -12.67 9.18
N SER A 249 1.93 -12.36 8.16
CA SER A 249 1.08 -11.18 8.15
C SER A 249 -0.33 -11.43 8.67
N LYS A 250 -0.88 -12.64 8.54
CA LYS A 250 -2.30 -12.94 8.83
C LYS A 250 -2.80 -12.39 10.16
N ARG A 251 -2.06 -12.61 11.26
CA ARG A 251 -2.41 -12.07 12.59
C ARG A 251 -2.41 -10.55 12.62
N GLY A 252 -1.35 -9.95 12.06
CA GLY A 252 -1.25 -8.50 11.97
C GLY A 252 -2.35 -7.90 11.10
N VAL A 253 -2.71 -8.52 9.98
CA VAL A 253 -3.76 -8.00 9.09
C VAL A 253 -5.11 -8.02 9.81
N SER A 254 -5.45 -9.12 10.48
CA SER A 254 -6.70 -9.22 11.25
C SER A 254 -6.82 -8.13 12.33
N LEU A 255 -5.76 -7.92 13.11
CA LEU A 255 -5.72 -6.85 14.11
C LEU A 255 -5.79 -5.45 13.46
N ALA A 256 -5.16 -5.23 12.31
CA ALA A 256 -5.18 -3.94 11.62
C ALA A 256 -6.57 -3.62 11.05
N GLN A 257 -7.27 -4.62 10.51
CA GLN A 257 -8.66 -4.53 10.08
C GLN A 257 -9.58 -4.19 11.27
N GLN A 258 -9.38 -4.81 12.44
CA GLN A 258 -10.12 -4.47 13.66
C GLN A 258 -9.91 -3.01 14.06
N VAL A 259 -8.68 -2.49 13.99
CA VAL A 259 -8.40 -1.07 14.27
C VAL A 259 -9.11 -0.16 13.27
N GLU A 260 -9.07 -0.47 11.96
CA GLU A 260 -9.77 0.32 10.93
C GLU A 260 -11.29 0.30 11.14
N GLN A 261 -11.85 -0.86 11.47
CA GLN A 261 -13.27 -1.04 11.75
C GLN A 261 -13.68 -0.24 13.01
N ARG A 262 -12.89 -0.33 14.08
CA ARG A 262 -13.10 0.44 15.33
C ARG A 262 -13.07 1.95 15.07
N GLU A 263 -12.08 2.45 14.33
CA GLU A 263 -11.99 3.88 13.97
C GLU A 263 -13.21 4.32 13.15
N THR A 264 -13.63 3.49 12.20
CA THR A 264 -14.80 3.76 11.37
C THR A 264 -16.08 3.82 12.21
N LEU A 265 -16.29 2.85 13.10
CA LEU A 265 -17.44 2.81 14.00
C LEU A 265 -17.43 3.98 14.99
N ALA A 266 -16.29 4.34 15.56
CA ALA A 266 -16.19 5.46 16.50
C ALA A 266 -16.61 6.79 15.84
N ILE A 267 -16.17 7.03 14.60
CA ILE A 267 -16.61 8.19 13.81
C ILE A 267 -18.12 8.15 13.59
N GLN A 268 -18.66 7.00 13.17
CA GLN A 268 -20.07 6.88 12.84
C GLN A 268 -20.97 7.01 14.10
N TYR A 269 -20.62 6.36 15.21
CA TYR A 269 -21.29 6.56 16.49
C TYR A 269 -21.26 8.02 16.91
N THR A 270 -20.13 8.72 16.72
CA THR A 270 -20.05 10.15 17.03
C THR A 270 -20.99 10.99 16.16
N ILE A 271 -21.08 10.71 14.86
CA ILE A 271 -21.98 11.41 13.93
C ILE A 271 -23.44 11.20 14.35
N GLU A 272 -23.83 9.95 14.58
CA GLU A 272 -25.20 9.61 14.97
C GLU A 272 -25.56 10.17 16.34
N LEU A 273 -24.68 10.06 17.34
CA LEU A 273 -24.90 10.67 18.66
C LEU A 273 -25.05 12.20 18.55
N ARG A 274 -24.28 12.88 17.70
CA ARG A 274 -24.41 14.33 17.47
C ARG A 274 -25.75 14.69 16.83
N LYS A 275 -26.18 13.90 15.85
CA LYS A 275 -27.47 14.08 15.16
C LYS A 275 -28.65 13.84 16.12
N MET A 276 -28.61 12.77 16.90
CA MET A 276 -29.63 12.44 17.90
C MET A 276 -29.73 13.54 18.97
N LEU A 277 -28.60 14.10 19.40
CA LEU A 277 -28.55 15.11 20.46
C LEU A 277 -28.68 16.55 19.94
N SER A 278 -28.88 16.81 18.65
CA SER A 278 -28.87 18.19 18.12
C SER A 278 -29.99 19.05 18.72
N GLU A 279 -31.18 18.47 18.92
CA GLU A 279 -32.37 19.16 19.43
C GLU A 279 -32.66 18.86 20.91
N VAL A 280 -31.81 18.05 21.55
CA VAL A 280 -32.04 17.55 22.91
C VAL A 280 -31.30 18.42 23.94
N PRO A 281 -31.98 19.01 24.94
CA PRO A 281 -31.32 19.86 25.92
C PRO A 281 -30.50 19.04 26.94
N VAL A 282 -29.26 18.70 26.57
CA VAL A 282 -28.28 17.98 27.40
C VAL A 282 -27.10 18.88 27.72
N GLN A 283 -26.60 18.81 28.97
CA GLN A 283 -25.41 19.53 29.42
C GLN A 283 -24.16 19.19 28.60
N ASP A 284 -23.33 20.20 28.33
CA ASP A 284 -22.15 20.08 27.46
C ASP A 284 -21.17 19.00 27.94
N GLY A 285 -20.93 18.89 29.24
CA GLY A 285 -20.02 17.86 29.77
C GLY A 285 -20.48 16.42 29.50
N VAL A 286 -21.80 16.18 29.39
CA VAL A 286 -22.33 14.85 29.03
C VAL A 286 -22.23 14.62 27.53
N ARG A 287 -22.49 15.66 26.71
CA ARG A 287 -22.26 15.60 25.26
C ARG A 287 -20.79 15.30 24.96
N ASP A 288 -19.87 15.99 25.62
CA ASP A 288 -18.43 15.81 25.45
C ASP A 288 -18.00 14.39 25.81
N PHE A 289 -18.49 13.85 26.93
CA PHE A 289 -18.25 12.46 27.31
C PHE A 289 -18.79 11.47 26.25
N LEU A 290 -20.02 11.67 25.79
CA LEU A 290 -20.64 10.78 24.80
C LEU A 290 -19.88 10.80 23.46
N PHE A 291 -19.45 11.97 23.00
CA PHE A 291 -18.80 12.13 21.70
C PHE A 291 -17.32 11.72 21.69
N HIS A 292 -16.59 11.90 22.79
CA HIS A 292 -15.14 11.67 22.80
C HIS A 292 -14.72 10.39 23.53
N VAL A 293 -15.57 9.87 24.43
CA VAL A 293 -15.26 8.68 25.23
C VAL A 293 -16.24 7.56 24.92
N TRP A 294 -17.54 7.82 25.04
CA TRP A 294 -18.54 6.76 24.93
C TRP A 294 -18.69 6.19 23.51
N ALA A 295 -18.57 7.03 22.48
CA ALA A 295 -18.53 6.58 21.09
C ALA A 295 -17.39 5.57 20.83
N ASP A 296 -16.24 5.76 21.48
CA ASP A 296 -15.10 4.84 21.39
C ASP A 296 -15.36 3.53 22.14
N VAL A 297 -15.98 3.60 23.33
CA VAL A 297 -16.43 2.43 24.10
C VAL A 297 -17.42 1.59 23.29
N LEU A 298 -18.40 2.23 22.64
CA LEU A 298 -19.37 1.55 21.77
C LEU A 298 -18.66 0.86 20.60
N ALA A 299 -17.72 1.55 19.94
CA ALA A 299 -16.93 1.00 18.83
C ALA A 299 -16.09 -0.21 19.24
N VAL A 300 -15.34 -0.10 20.34
CA VAL A 300 -14.53 -1.23 20.85
C VAL A 300 -15.43 -2.42 21.20
N THR A 301 -16.54 -2.18 21.90
CA THR A 301 -17.46 -3.25 22.31
C THR A 301 -18.08 -3.95 21.10
N ALA A 302 -18.50 -3.19 20.08
CA ALA A 302 -19.08 -3.73 18.86
C ALA A 302 -18.08 -4.57 18.05
N VAL A 303 -16.82 -4.12 17.89
CA VAL A 303 -15.78 -4.90 17.20
C VAL A 303 -15.42 -6.17 17.98
N ARG A 304 -15.42 -6.09 19.32
CA ARG A 304 -14.97 -7.18 20.19
C ARG A 304 -16.01 -8.28 20.38
N SER A 305 -17.26 -7.90 20.58
CA SER A 305 -18.32 -8.83 20.98
C SER A 305 -19.39 -8.99 19.91
N GLY A 306 -19.30 -8.23 18.83
CA GLY A 306 -20.37 -8.13 17.85
C GLY A 306 -21.36 -7.04 18.23
N ALA A 307 -21.91 -6.43 17.19
CA ALA A 307 -22.82 -5.30 17.23
C ALA A 307 -24.13 -5.64 18.02
N GLN A 308 -24.64 -6.86 17.82
CA GLN A 308 -25.90 -7.33 18.42
C GLN A 308 -25.74 -8.10 19.74
N ALA A 309 -24.52 -8.20 20.28
CA ALA A 309 -24.28 -8.90 21.54
C ALA A 309 -24.89 -8.16 22.74
N ASP A 310 -25.25 -8.93 23.77
CA ASP A 310 -25.89 -8.39 24.97
C ASP A 310 -25.03 -7.33 25.67
N VAL A 311 -23.71 -7.50 25.67
CA VAL A 311 -22.78 -6.50 26.22
C VAL A 311 -22.84 -5.19 25.44
N THR A 312 -22.93 -5.24 24.10
CA THR A 312 -23.05 -4.05 23.25
C THR A 312 -24.38 -3.35 23.48
N LYS A 313 -25.47 -4.11 23.65
CA LYS A 313 -26.80 -3.57 24.04
C LYS A 313 -26.76 -2.88 25.40
N VAL A 314 -26.04 -3.43 26.37
CA VAL A 314 -25.84 -2.80 27.69
C VAL A 314 -25.10 -1.46 27.55
N MET A 315 -24.06 -1.38 26.71
CA MET A 315 -23.33 -0.13 26.50
C MET A 315 -24.18 0.94 25.79
N LYS A 316 -25.02 0.55 24.83
CA LYS A 316 -26.00 1.44 24.18
C LYS A 316 -27.02 1.96 25.19
N ARG A 317 -27.57 1.06 26.02
CA ARG A 317 -28.54 1.43 27.07
C ARG A 317 -27.93 2.37 28.11
N ALA A 318 -26.67 2.17 28.49
CA ALA A 318 -25.96 3.07 29.38
C ALA A 318 -25.82 4.49 28.81
N ALA A 319 -25.70 4.65 27.48
CA ALA A 319 -25.73 5.96 26.83
C ALA A 319 -27.10 6.64 27.03
N ALA A 320 -28.19 5.89 26.80
CA ALA A 320 -29.55 6.38 26.98
C ALA A 320 -29.85 6.74 28.45
N ASP A 321 -29.46 5.87 29.38
CA ASP A 321 -29.61 6.11 30.83
C ASP A 321 -28.83 7.35 31.27
N LEU A 322 -27.67 7.61 30.66
CA LEU A 322 -26.87 8.79 30.91
C LEU A 322 -27.53 10.06 30.37
N ILE A 323 -28.01 10.03 29.12
CA ILE A 323 -28.77 11.14 28.52
C ILE A 323 -30.00 11.47 29.38
N TRP A 324 -30.74 10.45 29.79
CA TRP A 324 -31.87 10.61 30.70
C TRP A 324 -31.41 11.24 32.02
N SER A 325 -30.38 10.70 32.67
CA SER A 325 -29.90 11.21 33.96
C SER A 325 -29.43 12.67 33.89
N ALA A 326 -28.91 13.09 32.74
CA ALA A 326 -28.46 14.45 32.45
C ALA A 326 -29.57 15.43 32.07
N SER A 327 -30.80 14.94 31.95
CA SER A 327 -31.97 15.76 31.60
C SER A 327 -32.61 16.35 32.84
N ALA A 328 -33.16 17.57 32.71
CA ALA A 328 -33.86 18.22 33.81
C ALA A 328 -35.03 17.35 34.34
N LYS A 329 -35.11 17.19 35.66
CA LYS A 329 -36.15 16.40 36.33
C LYS A 329 -37.23 17.31 36.90
N SER A 330 -38.47 17.15 36.44
CA SER A 330 -39.61 17.94 36.89
C SER A 330 -40.15 17.45 38.24
N SER A 331 -40.19 16.15 38.48
CA SER A 331 -40.73 15.57 39.72
C SER A 331 -39.64 15.22 40.75
N ARG A 332 -40.03 15.05 42.03
CA ARG A 332 -39.14 14.56 43.09
C ARG A 332 -38.87 13.05 42.95
N GLU A 333 -39.82 12.32 42.39
CA GLU A 333 -39.73 10.89 42.12
C GLU A 333 -38.67 10.58 41.06
N ASP A 334 -38.67 11.33 39.95
CA ASP A 334 -37.64 11.18 38.90
C ASP A 334 -36.24 11.48 39.46
N ARG A 335 -36.11 12.45 40.37
CA ARG A 335 -34.82 12.75 41.03
C ARG A 335 -34.37 11.58 41.93
N ALA A 336 -35.29 10.97 42.67
CA ALA A 336 -34.99 9.81 43.49
C ALA A 336 -34.58 8.59 42.63
N ASP A 337 -35.23 8.42 41.47
CA ASP A 337 -34.87 7.35 40.53
C ASP A 337 -33.50 7.55 39.91
N VAL A 338 -33.10 8.77 39.55
CA VAL A 338 -31.72 9.03 39.08
C VAL A 338 -30.72 8.68 40.19
N ILE A 339 -30.95 9.12 41.43
CA ILE A 339 -30.04 8.82 42.55
C ILE A 339 -29.89 7.30 42.75
N ARG A 340 -30.96 6.54 42.55
CA ARG A 340 -30.96 5.07 42.65
C ARG A 340 -30.24 4.39 41.47
N ARG A 341 -30.39 4.90 40.25
CA ARG A 341 -29.83 4.30 39.02
C ARG A 341 -28.41 4.76 38.70
N LEU A 342 -27.96 5.88 39.26
CA LEU A 342 -26.66 6.45 38.94
C LEU A 342 -25.47 5.59 39.41
N PRO A 343 -25.44 5.01 40.62
CA PRO A 343 -24.32 4.15 41.04
C PRO A 343 -24.06 2.94 40.13
N PRO A 344 -25.06 2.12 39.75
CA PRO A 344 -24.83 1.04 38.80
C PRO A 344 -24.47 1.54 37.40
N LEU A 345 -25.04 2.67 36.96
CA LEU A 345 -24.66 3.29 35.68
C LEU A 345 -23.18 3.69 35.66
N LEU A 346 -22.70 4.41 36.68
CA LEU A 346 -21.29 4.81 36.78
C LEU A 346 -20.35 3.60 36.80
N LYS A 347 -20.77 2.50 37.43
CA LYS A 347 -20.03 1.23 37.36
C LYS A 347 -19.95 0.71 35.93
N THR A 348 -21.08 0.64 35.21
CA THR A 348 -21.11 0.24 33.79
C THR A 348 -20.26 1.16 32.91
N LEU A 349 -20.29 2.48 33.13
CA LEU A 349 -19.46 3.41 32.40
C LEU A 349 -17.96 3.16 32.64
N ARG A 350 -17.60 2.88 33.89
CA ARG A 350 -16.21 2.57 34.27
C ARG A 350 -15.75 1.24 33.67
N ASP A 351 -16.59 0.22 33.74
CA ASP A 351 -16.33 -1.08 33.14
C ASP A 351 -16.16 -0.92 31.62
N GLY A 352 -17.03 -0.18 30.94
CA GLY A 352 -16.93 0.11 29.51
C GLY A 352 -15.63 0.83 29.13
N MET A 353 -15.26 1.89 29.85
CA MET A 353 -13.98 2.60 29.66
C MET A 353 -12.77 1.69 29.91
N SER A 354 -12.85 0.80 30.91
CA SER A 354 -11.78 -0.17 31.17
C SER A 354 -11.62 -1.17 30.02
N HIS A 355 -12.73 -1.65 29.44
CA HIS A 355 -12.70 -2.54 28.28
C HIS A 355 -12.17 -1.84 27.02
N ALA A 356 -12.37 -0.52 26.91
CA ALA A 356 -11.81 0.31 25.84
C ALA A 356 -10.35 0.73 26.07
N GLY A 357 -9.73 0.35 27.19
CA GLY A 357 -8.31 0.66 27.46
C GLY A 357 -8.03 2.01 28.06
N VAL A 358 -9.05 2.72 28.53
CA VAL A 358 -8.86 3.99 29.23
C VAL A 358 -8.15 3.70 30.56
N SER A 359 -6.99 4.32 30.80
CA SER A 359 -6.25 4.18 32.05
C SER A 359 -7.09 4.61 33.26
N VAL A 360 -6.87 4.00 34.43
CA VAL A 360 -7.62 4.30 35.67
C VAL A 360 -7.67 5.80 35.99
N ASP A 361 -6.54 6.52 35.86
CA ASP A 361 -6.47 7.96 36.13
C ASP A 361 -7.40 8.78 35.21
N LYS A 362 -7.45 8.43 33.91
CA LYS A 362 -8.36 9.05 32.94
C LYS A 362 -9.81 8.67 33.21
N GLN A 363 -10.09 7.43 33.62
CA GLN A 363 -11.44 7.03 34.02
C GLN A 363 -11.94 7.90 35.18
N ASP A 364 -11.10 8.14 36.20
CA ASP A 364 -11.44 9.00 37.34
C ASP A 364 -11.68 10.44 36.94
N GLU A 365 -10.88 10.97 36.01
CA GLU A 365 -11.10 12.31 35.45
C GLU A 365 -12.45 12.40 34.73
N HIS A 366 -12.75 11.46 33.82
CA HIS A 366 -14.01 11.44 33.08
C HIS A 366 -15.23 11.27 34.00
N VAL A 367 -15.15 10.39 35.00
CA VAL A 367 -16.23 10.20 35.99
C VAL A 367 -16.45 11.47 36.81
N ARG A 368 -15.38 12.18 37.20
CA ARG A 368 -15.50 13.45 37.94
C ARG A 368 -16.16 14.53 37.10
N GLN A 369 -15.75 14.69 35.84
CA GLN A 369 -16.36 15.62 34.90
C GLN A 369 -17.84 15.30 34.68
N LEU A 370 -18.17 14.01 34.54
CA LEU A 370 -19.54 13.56 34.36
C LEU A 370 -20.41 13.85 35.58
N ASN A 371 -19.91 13.58 36.79
CA ASN A 371 -20.62 13.90 38.03
C ASN A 371 -20.87 15.41 38.17
N ASN A 372 -19.91 16.26 37.79
CA ASN A 372 -20.07 17.70 37.79
C ASN A 372 -21.16 18.14 36.79
N ALA A 373 -21.16 17.57 35.58
CA ALA A 373 -22.17 17.85 34.57
C ALA A 373 -23.57 17.39 34.99
N LEU A 374 -23.69 16.23 35.64
CA LEU A 374 -24.94 15.73 36.20
C LEU A 374 -25.43 16.63 37.35
N ALA A 375 -24.56 17.06 38.26
CA ALA A 375 -24.90 17.99 39.34
C ALA A 375 -25.40 19.35 38.79
N ALA A 376 -24.77 19.85 37.73
CA ALA A 376 -25.22 21.03 37.00
C ALA A 376 -26.60 20.82 36.35
N ALA A 377 -26.87 19.64 35.78
CA ALA A 377 -28.18 19.31 35.22
C ALA A 377 -29.31 19.33 36.28
N PHE A 378 -29.03 18.90 37.51
CA PHE A 378 -30.01 18.93 38.61
C PHE A 378 -30.36 20.34 39.08
N THR A 379 -29.40 21.27 38.97
CA THR A 379 -29.57 22.67 39.37
C THR A 379 -30.07 23.55 38.23
N ALA A 380 -29.81 23.16 36.98
CA ALA A 380 -30.24 23.88 35.80
C ALA A 380 -31.78 23.81 35.62
N LYS A 381 -32.39 24.96 35.34
CA LYS A 381 -33.81 25.08 34.95
C LYS A 381 -34.01 24.78 33.45
N THR A 382 -33.32 23.78 32.93
CA THR A 382 -33.45 23.39 31.52
C THR A 382 -34.81 22.70 31.30
N ALA A 383 -35.35 22.76 30.09
CA ALA A 383 -36.57 22.04 29.76
C ALA A 383 -36.36 20.52 29.93
N ALA A 384 -37.33 19.84 30.55
CA ALA A 384 -37.31 18.39 30.63
C ALA A 384 -37.50 17.81 29.22
N ILE A 385 -36.79 16.72 28.91
CA ILE A 385 -37.04 15.95 27.68
C ILE A 385 -38.39 15.24 27.83
N PRO A 386 -39.33 15.39 26.87
CA PRO A 386 -40.56 14.59 26.84
C PRO A 386 -40.26 13.09 26.82
N ARG A 387 -41.06 12.26 27.51
CA ARG A 387 -40.85 10.80 27.56
C ARG A 387 -40.84 10.17 26.16
N GLU A 388 -41.76 10.59 25.29
CA GLU A 388 -41.83 10.11 23.90
C GLU A 388 -40.51 10.34 23.13
N ARG A 389 -39.88 11.51 23.30
CA ARG A 389 -38.58 11.80 22.69
C ARG A 389 -37.44 10.97 23.29
N LEU A 390 -37.52 10.63 24.58
CA LEU A 390 -36.54 9.73 25.20
C LEU A 390 -36.69 8.31 24.67
N ASP A 391 -37.93 7.84 24.53
CA ASP A 391 -38.24 6.50 23.99
C ASP A 391 -37.79 6.41 22.52
N GLU A 392 -38.05 7.45 21.71
CA GLU A 392 -37.52 7.55 20.34
C GLU A 392 -35.97 7.51 20.30
N LEU A 393 -35.30 8.23 21.20
CA LEU A 393 -33.84 8.21 21.31
C LEU A 393 -33.31 6.82 21.71
N MET A 394 -34.02 6.13 22.61
CA MET A 394 -33.69 4.77 23.01
C MET A 394 -33.81 3.78 21.85
N ASP A 395 -34.91 3.86 21.10
CA ASP A 395 -35.12 3.02 19.92
C ASP A 395 -34.06 3.30 18.83
N GLN A 396 -33.68 4.57 18.65
CA GLN A 396 -32.60 4.96 17.73
C GLN A 396 -31.22 4.44 18.19
N LEU A 397 -30.94 4.46 19.49
CA LEU A 397 -29.70 3.90 20.05
C LEU A 397 -29.65 2.37 19.95
N GLU A 398 -30.78 1.67 20.11
CA GLU A 398 -30.85 0.21 19.94
C GLU A 398 -30.66 -0.19 18.46
N THR A 399 -31.16 0.61 17.52
CA THR A 399 -31.06 0.39 16.06
C THR A 399 -29.86 1.07 15.39
N LEU A 400 -28.94 1.64 16.16
CA LEU A 400 -27.81 2.45 15.64
C LEU A 400 -26.93 1.70 14.62
N GLU A 401 -26.91 0.37 14.67
CA GLU A 401 -26.21 -0.48 13.71
C GLU A 401 -26.89 -0.62 12.35
N ALA A 402 -28.22 -0.61 12.30
CA ALA A 402 -28.96 -0.63 11.05
C ALA A 402 -28.83 0.70 10.27
N MET A 403 -28.28 1.73 10.91
CA MET A 403 -27.95 3.03 10.31
C MET A 403 -26.49 3.11 9.85
N LEU A 404 -25.69 2.06 10.08
CA LEU A 404 -24.32 1.97 9.59
C LEU A 404 -24.33 1.57 8.10
N PRO A 405 -23.47 2.15 7.25
CA PRO A 405 -23.36 1.75 5.84
C PRO A 405 -23.03 0.24 5.68
N GLU A 406 -23.72 -0.45 4.76
CA GLU A 406 -23.53 -1.89 4.46
C GLU A 406 -22.09 -2.24 4.04
N ASP A 407 -21.31 -1.29 3.53
CA ASP A 407 -19.91 -1.47 3.11
C ASP A 407 -18.95 -1.85 4.26
N ILE A 408 -19.42 -1.83 5.52
CA ILE A 408 -18.68 -2.20 6.73
C ILE A 408 -18.83 -3.69 7.05
N GLU A 409 -19.86 -4.36 6.52
CA GLU A 409 -20.06 -5.81 6.57
C GLU A 409 -19.31 -6.53 5.44
N GLY A 410 -18.13 -6.02 5.05
CA GLY A 410 -17.23 -6.83 4.24
C GLY A 410 -16.93 -8.12 5.01
N ASP A 411 -17.24 -9.26 4.39
CA ASP A 411 -17.13 -10.67 4.80
C ASP A 411 -15.72 -11.08 5.30
N SER A 412 -15.19 -10.30 6.24
CA SER A 412 -13.93 -10.49 6.91
C SER A 412 -14.26 -11.21 8.20
N HIS A 413 -14.05 -12.53 8.19
CA HIS A 413 -14.00 -13.32 9.42
C HIS A 413 -12.85 -12.80 10.28
N VAL A 414 -13.13 -11.76 11.06
CA VAL A 414 -12.26 -11.27 12.12
C VAL A 414 -12.15 -12.40 13.15
N ASP A 415 -10.94 -12.89 13.38
CA ASP A 415 -10.72 -13.99 14.33
C ASP A 415 -11.00 -13.48 15.75
N GLU A 416 -12.15 -13.87 16.31
CA GLU A 416 -12.62 -13.50 17.65
C GLU A 416 -11.59 -13.82 18.76
N MET A 417 -10.65 -14.74 18.51
CA MET A 417 -9.58 -15.09 19.46
C MET A 417 -8.46 -14.04 19.58
N LEU A 418 -8.32 -13.09 18.64
CA LEU A 418 -7.27 -12.05 18.64
C LEU A 418 -7.70 -10.74 19.33
N VAL A 419 -8.96 -10.68 19.76
CA VAL A 419 -9.69 -9.48 20.23
C VAL A 419 -9.23 -8.91 21.57
N ARG A 420 -8.21 -9.48 22.20
CA ARG A 420 -7.94 -9.24 23.63
C ARG A 420 -7.27 -7.89 23.92
N ASP A 421 -6.73 -7.16 22.94
CA ASP A 421 -5.90 -5.97 23.24
C ASP A 421 -5.94 -4.85 22.18
N LEU A 422 -7.14 -4.29 21.93
CA LEU A 422 -7.30 -3.04 21.18
C LEU A 422 -7.15 -1.79 22.08
N SER A 423 -6.98 -2.02 23.38
CA SER A 423 -6.99 -1.07 24.48
C SER A 423 -5.61 -0.46 24.78
N GLY A 424 -4.53 -1.17 24.46
CA GLY A 424 -3.15 -0.73 24.67
C GLY A 424 -2.40 -0.65 23.34
N HIS A 425 -1.41 0.23 23.25
CA HIS A 425 -0.59 0.45 22.05
C HIS A 425 0.23 -0.78 21.58
N GLU A 426 0.04 -1.95 22.18
CA GLU A 426 0.89 -3.13 22.03
C GLU A 426 0.05 -4.38 22.30
N SER A 427 -0.64 -4.89 21.27
CA SER A 427 -1.12 -6.27 21.33
C SER A 427 0.08 -7.21 21.15
N ASP A 428 0.03 -8.43 21.71
CA ASP A 428 1.09 -9.44 21.59
C ASP A 428 1.33 -9.79 20.11
N GLY A 429 2.24 -9.03 19.46
CA GLY A 429 2.57 -9.15 18.04
C GLY A 429 2.30 -7.93 17.15
N MET A 430 1.68 -6.83 17.64
CA MET A 430 1.46 -5.60 16.86
C MET A 430 1.76 -4.32 17.64
N GLU A 431 2.56 -3.43 17.04
CA GLU A 431 2.86 -2.10 17.57
C GLU A 431 2.17 -1.00 16.74
N VAL A 432 1.42 -0.11 17.39
CA VAL A 432 0.81 1.05 16.72
C VAL A 432 1.71 2.27 16.87
N VAL A 433 2.08 2.91 15.76
CA VAL A 433 2.97 4.08 15.78
C VAL A 433 2.20 5.36 16.08
N ALA A 434 2.16 5.73 17.35
CA ALA A 434 1.50 6.96 17.82
C ALA A 434 2.33 8.23 17.55
N GLU A 435 3.66 8.17 17.67
CA GLU A 435 4.54 9.35 17.69
C GLU A 435 5.79 9.20 16.78
N GLY A 436 6.49 10.31 16.53
CA GLY A 436 7.78 10.37 15.80
C GLY A 436 7.78 11.20 14.50
N GLY A 437 8.91 11.77 14.10
CA GLY A 437 8.97 12.62 12.90
C GLY A 437 8.17 13.93 12.99
N SER A 438 8.37 14.82 12.01
CA SER A 438 7.70 16.12 11.92
C SER A 438 6.40 16.03 11.12
N ALA A 439 5.57 17.07 11.17
CA ALA A 439 4.41 17.21 10.28
C ALA A 439 4.84 16.97 8.81
N PRO A 440 4.22 16.01 8.10
CA PRO A 440 4.62 15.66 6.73
C PRO A 440 4.14 16.72 5.74
N THR A 441 4.92 16.93 4.68
CA THR A 441 4.48 17.74 3.55
C THR A 441 3.39 17.03 2.73
N PRO A 442 2.54 17.76 1.99
CA PRO A 442 1.53 17.14 1.11
C PRO A 442 2.11 16.15 0.09
N ALA A 443 3.33 16.41 -0.40
CA ALA A 443 4.03 15.51 -1.31
C ALA A 443 4.41 14.18 -0.64
N MET A 444 4.83 14.20 0.62
CA MET A 444 5.13 12.98 1.39
C MET A 444 3.87 12.17 1.69
N VAL A 445 2.75 12.84 1.96
CA VAL A 445 1.45 12.18 2.13
C VAL A 445 0.98 11.52 0.83
N ALA A 446 1.14 12.20 -0.31
CA ALA A 446 0.83 11.61 -1.63
C ALA A 446 1.70 10.37 -1.90
N TRP A 447 3.01 10.46 -1.64
CA TRP A 447 3.92 9.33 -1.80
C TRP A 447 3.57 8.15 -0.87
N ALA A 448 3.28 8.42 0.41
CA ALA A 448 2.81 7.43 1.37
C ALA A 448 1.54 6.72 0.85
N ARG A 449 0.62 7.46 0.21
CA ARG A 449 -0.60 6.90 -0.37
C ARG A 449 -0.34 6.03 -1.61
N GLU A 450 0.79 6.19 -2.29
CA GLU A 450 1.15 5.41 -3.49
C GLU A 450 1.85 4.08 -3.18
N LEU A 451 2.33 3.86 -1.94
CA LEU A 451 3.03 2.63 -1.57
C LEU A 451 2.16 1.39 -1.77
N GLN A 452 2.75 0.30 -2.27
CA GLN A 452 2.03 -0.91 -2.67
C GLN A 452 2.40 -2.10 -1.78
N VAL A 453 1.43 -2.97 -1.49
CA VAL A 453 1.56 -4.16 -0.64
C VAL A 453 2.67 -5.10 -1.13
N GLY A 454 3.37 -5.84 -0.27
CA GLY A 454 4.50 -6.70 -0.63
C GLY A 454 5.81 -5.96 -0.91
N GLY A 455 5.85 -4.62 -0.92
CA GLY A 455 7.10 -3.86 -1.00
C GLY A 455 7.90 -3.95 0.31
N TRP A 456 9.23 -4.05 0.21
CA TRP A 456 10.14 -4.10 1.34
C TRP A 456 10.72 -2.73 1.70
N PHE A 457 10.89 -2.49 3.00
CA PHE A 457 11.37 -1.25 3.58
C PHE A 457 12.33 -1.54 4.74
N MET A 458 13.28 -0.64 4.96
CA MET A 458 14.02 -0.52 6.22
C MET A 458 13.24 0.40 7.15
N LEU A 459 12.97 -0.06 8.36
CA LEU A 459 12.30 0.71 9.40
C LEU A 459 13.25 0.89 10.59
N ASP A 460 13.53 2.15 10.94
CA ASP A 460 14.12 2.54 12.21
C ASP A 460 13.01 2.99 13.17
N TYR A 461 12.70 2.13 14.14
CA TYR A 461 11.66 2.40 15.14
C TYR A 461 12.05 1.82 16.51
N ARG A 462 12.02 2.68 17.54
CA ARG A 462 12.36 2.34 18.93
C ARG A 462 13.76 1.71 19.06
N GLY A 463 14.74 2.25 18.32
CA GLY A 463 16.13 1.79 18.34
C GLY A 463 16.36 0.45 17.61
N ARG A 464 15.36 -0.06 16.89
CA ARG A 464 15.48 -1.24 16.02
C ARG A 464 15.48 -0.77 14.57
N ASN A 465 16.54 -1.09 13.85
CA ASN A 465 16.63 -0.91 12.41
C ASN A 465 16.54 -2.28 11.73
N GLU A 466 15.40 -2.56 11.10
CA GLU A 466 15.09 -3.87 10.55
C GLU A 466 14.32 -3.80 9.22
N GLN A 467 14.31 -4.92 8.50
CA GLN A 467 13.51 -5.06 7.29
C GLN A 467 12.07 -5.40 7.64
N VAL A 468 11.15 -4.64 7.03
CA VAL A 468 9.71 -4.84 7.13
C VAL A 468 9.09 -4.85 5.74
N GLN A 469 8.00 -5.59 5.58
CA GLN A 469 7.25 -5.67 4.34
C GLN A 469 5.87 -5.04 4.53
N LEU A 470 5.44 -4.17 3.62
CA LEU A 470 4.09 -3.60 3.66
C LEU A 470 3.08 -4.71 3.36
N ALA A 471 2.44 -5.27 4.38
CA ALA A 471 1.58 -6.45 4.21
C ALA A 471 0.11 -6.08 3.94
N TRP A 472 -0.35 -4.91 4.39
CA TRP A 472 -1.75 -4.54 4.23
C TRP A 472 -1.93 -3.03 4.22
N ARG A 473 -3.02 -2.59 3.58
CA ARG A 473 -3.48 -1.22 3.57
C ARG A 473 -4.98 -1.22 3.75
N GLY A 474 -5.45 -0.32 4.62
CA GLY A 474 -6.88 -0.13 4.84
C GLY A 474 -7.61 0.31 3.59
N LEU A 475 -8.91 0.01 3.52
CA LEU A 475 -9.80 0.35 2.40
C LEU A 475 -9.75 1.86 2.10
N ARG A 476 -9.72 2.68 3.15
CA ARG A 476 -9.66 4.15 3.04
C ARG A 476 -8.24 4.67 2.84
N LYS A 477 -7.24 3.78 2.76
CA LYS A 477 -5.81 4.07 2.65
C LYS A 477 -5.29 4.98 3.77
N GLN A 478 -5.96 4.96 4.93
CA GLN A 478 -5.59 5.73 6.12
C GLN A 478 -4.66 4.95 7.03
N LEU A 479 -4.70 3.61 6.99
CA LEU A 479 -3.83 2.74 7.76
C LEU A 479 -2.98 1.88 6.83
N ALA A 480 -1.77 1.56 7.27
CA ALA A 480 -0.83 0.70 6.58
C ALA A 480 -0.10 -0.18 7.60
N LEU A 481 -0.10 -1.49 7.37
CA LEU A 481 0.55 -2.46 8.23
C LEU A 481 1.83 -2.96 7.58
N PHE A 482 2.94 -2.80 8.29
CA PHE A 482 4.22 -3.41 7.96
C PHE A 482 4.45 -4.63 8.84
N VAL A 483 5.06 -5.68 8.28
CA VAL A 483 5.29 -6.94 8.98
C VAL A 483 6.75 -7.35 8.81
N THR A 484 7.39 -7.68 9.92
CA THR A 484 8.74 -8.27 9.92
C THR A 484 8.70 -9.72 9.43
N PRO A 485 9.80 -10.30 8.92
CA PRO A 485 9.85 -11.73 8.59
C PRO A 485 9.42 -12.65 9.75
N LYS A 486 9.63 -12.21 10.99
CA LYS A 486 9.24 -12.94 12.21
C LYS A 486 7.76 -12.81 12.59
N GLY A 487 6.96 -12.10 11.80
CA GLY A 487 5.52 -11.93 11.99
C GLY A 487 5.10 -10.79 12.93
N ARG A 488 6.04 -9.99 13.44
CA ARG A 488 5.71 -8.76 14.18
C ARG A 488 5.13 -7.70 13.24
N GLY A 489 3.97 -7.16 13.58
CA GLY A 489 3.29 -6.08 12.87
C GLY A 489 3.62 -4.70 13.43
N VAL A 490 3.71 -3.71 12.55
CA VAL A 490 3.85 -2.28 12.87
C VAL A 490 2.81 -1.51 12.06
N LEU A 491 1.82 -0.94 12.74
CA LEU A 491 0.70 -0.24 12.13
C LEU A 491 0.96 1.28 12.13
N PHE A 492 0.84 1.88 10.96
CA PHE A 492 0.96 3.32 10.77
C PHE A 492 -0.36 3.92 10.27
N SER A 493 -0.71 5.10 10.76
CA SER A 493 -1.62 5.97 10.01
C SER A 493 -0.90 6.67 8.86
N LEU A 494 -1.64 7.13 7.85
CA LEU A 494 -1.09 7.71 6.62
C LEU A 494 -0.16 8.88 6.90
N ASN A 495 -0.57 9.79 7.79
CA ASN A 495 0.24 10.95 8.19
C ASN A 495 1.50 10.53 8.95
N ARG A 496 1.38 9.51 9.81
CA ARG A 496 2.50 8.97 10.59
C ARG A 496 3.53 8.28 9.67
N MET A 497 3.06 7.49 8.72
CA MET A 497 3.89 6.87 7.69
C MET A 497 4.61 7.92 6.85
N ALA A 498 3.89 8.97 6.41
CA ALA A 498 4.47 10.08 5.67
C ALA A 498 5.54 10.85 6.48
N ALA A 499 5.32 11.04 7.78
CA ALA A 499 6.30 11.67 8.66
C ALA A 499 7.58 10.82 8.79
N PHE A 500 7.44 9.49 8.88
CA PHE A 500 8.57 8.57 8.92
C PHE A 500 9.35 8.52 7.61
N LEU A 501 8.66 8.51 6.46
CA LEU A 501 9.30 8.65 5.14
C LEU A 501 10.08 9.97 5.04
N GLN A 502 9.49 11.08 5.50
CA GLN A 502 10.13 12.40 5.48
C GLN A 502 11.36 12.48 6.38
N ALA A 503 11.31 11.83 7.54
CA ALA A 503 12.41 11.79 8.50
C ALA A 503 13.51 10.78 8.11
N GLY A 504 13.31 9.96 7.08
CA GLY A 504 14.22 8.88 6.70
C GLY A 504 14.22 7.70 7.68
N LEU A 505 13.18 7.56 8.51
CA LEU A 505 13.00 6.46 9.46
C LEU A 505 12.31 5.25 8.80
N LEU A 506 11.60 5.47 7.70
CA LEU A 506 11.07 4.42 6.84
C LEU A 506 11.62 4.67 5.44
N LEU A 507 12.38 3.72 4.91
CA LEU A 507 13.02 3.86 3.60
C LEU A 507 12.73 2.61 2.77
N PRO A 508 12.35 2.72 1.49
CA PRO A 508 12.26 1.55 0.63
C PRO A 508 13.59 0.79 0.63
N ALA A 509 13.55 -0.54 0.64
CA ALA A 509 14.77 -1.37 0.62
C ALA A 509 15.58 -1.20 -0.69
N GLN A 510 14.98 -0.55 -1.68
CA GLN A 510 15.61 -0.14 -2.92
C GLN A 510 15.50 1.39 -3.08
N ASP A 511 16.63 2.07 -3.25
CA ASP A 511 16.63 3.51 -3.53
C ASP A 511 15.91 3.84 -4.85
N GLU A 512 15.94 2.88 -5.78
CA GLU A 512 15.38 3.00 -7.12
C GLU A 512 14.73 1.71 -7.59
N SER A 513 13.80 1.84 -8.53
CA SER A 513 13.18 0.66 -9.13
C SER A 513 14.19 -0.12 -9.97
N LEU A 514 13.99 -1.43 -10.03
CA LEU A 514 14.90 -2.38 -10.65
C LEU A 514 15.22 -2.02 -12.11
N THR A 515 14.19 -1.68 -12.90
CA THR A 515 14.35 -1.28 -14.31
C THR A 515 15.03 0.08 -14.44
N VAL A 516 14.79 1.03 -13.54
CA VAL A 516 15.45 2.35 -13.56
C VAL A 516 16.95 2.18 -13.28
N GLN A 517 17.30 1.46 -12.23
CA GLN A 517 18.69 1.18 -11.87
C GLN A 517 19.41 0.41 -12.99
N ALA A 518 18.78 -0.64 -13.53
CA ALA A 518 19.33 -1.45 -14.62
C ALA A 518 19.53 -0.63 -15.91
N THR A 519 18.57 0.22 -16.25
CA THR A 519 18.66 1.14 -17.39
C THR A 519 19.79 2.15 -17.22
N ARG A 520 19.98 2.71 -16.01
CA ARG A 520 21.10 3.61 -15.74
C ARG A 520 22.44 2.91 -15.87
N LYS A 521 22.58 1.70 -15.31
CA LYS A 521 23.80 0.90 -15.45
C LYS A 521 24.09 0.58 -16.92
N ALA A 522 23.06 0.26 -17.70
CA ALA A 522 23.18 0.07 -19.15
C ALA A 522 23.67 1.33 -19.86
N LEU A 523 23.10 2.51 -19.52
CA LEU A 523 23.55 3.79 -20.07
C LEU A 523 25.00 4.13 -19.73
N ALA A 524 25.41 3.94 -18.47
CA ALA A 524 26.79 4.21 -18.06
C ALA A 524 27.80 3.34 -18.83
N LYS A 525 27.42 2.09 -19.15
CA LYS A 525 28.24 1.22 -20.01
C LYS A 525 28.29 1.72 -21.46
N LEU A 526 27.17 2.20 -21.98
CA LEU A 526 27.11 2.77 -23.33
C LEU A 526 27.88 4.08 -23.48
N ASP A 527 27.83 4.96 -22.48
CA ASP A 527 28.62 6.19 -22.48
C ASP A 527 30.13 5.88 -22.41
N ALA A 528 30.51 4.75 -21.82
CA ALA A 528 31.90 4.29 -21.75
C ALA A 528 32.38 3.56 -23.03
N ASP A 529 31.50 2.82 -23.72
CA ASP A 529 31.78 2.13 -24.99
C ASP A 529 30.61 2.32 -26.00
N PRO A 530 30.55 3.48 -26.68
CA PRO A 530 29.45 3.80 -27.60
C PRO A 530 29.43 2.92 -28.85
N ASP A 531 30.56 2.31 -29.21
CA ASP A 531 30.67 1.40 -30.36
C ASP A 531 29.86 0.12 -30.15
N GLN A 532 29.50 -0.21 -28.90
CA GLN A 532 28.66 -1.36 -28.55
C GLN A 532 27.22 -1.26 -29.11
N LEU A 533 26.76 -0.04 -29.44
CA LEU A 533 25.47 0.19 -30.12
C LEU A 533 25.50 -0.17 -31.60
N LEU A 534 26.68 -0.10 -32.22
CA LEU A 534 26.89 -0.24 -33.66
C LEU A 534 27.43 -1.62 -34.06
N LYS A 535 28.20 -2.26 -33.17
CA LYS A 535 28.60 -3.68 -33.23
C LYS A 535 27.40 -4.58 -32.92
#